data_AF-A0A6V8DSF9-F1
#
_entry.id   AF-A0A6V8DSF9-F1
#
_cell.length_a   1.000
_cell.length_b   1.000
_cell.length_c   1.000
_cell.angle_alpha   90.00
_cell.angle_beta   90.00
_cell.angle_gamma   90.00
#
_symmetry.space_group_name_H-M   'P 1'
#
loop_
_entity.id
_entity.type
_entity.pdbx_description
1 polymer ?
#
loop_
_entity_poly.entity_id
_entity_poly.type
_entity_poly.pdbx_seq_one_letter_code
_entity_poly.pdbx_strand_id
1 'polypeptide(L)'
;MIVIPDLEQLNLDEESWAKVCDLAENRLIGDEVIEVQSNAALLGRWDVVYVLSRLAGLETSVLIDAEDNVSVDWGSPGRVALSPPVGCAAPFKVWTHTHPGFDAYWSGTDTNSLAIASGIVSKALVLGAPGIKQSLNASLTDVDGGTERLLANGPLSNWTKEPVTPWASFYQTATEASIQEVRV
;
A
#
# COMPACT_ATOMS: atom_id res chain seq x y z
N MET A 1 -10.67 2.16 -19.48
CA MET A 1 -9.65 3.04 -18.90
C MET A 1 -10.06 3.38 -17.48
N ILE A 2 -9.29 2.91 -16.48
CA ILE A 2 -9.50 3.35 -15.10
C ILE A 2 -8.94 4.77 -15.02
N VAL A 3 -9.78 5.74 -14.67
CA VAL A 3 -9.36 7.13 -14.55
C VAL A 3 -8.78 7.31 -13.16
N ILE A 4 -7.51 7.68 -13.10
CA ILE A 4 -6.81 8.06 -11.88
C ILE A 4 -6.78 9.59 -11.85
N PRO A 5 -7.32 10.26 -10.82
CA PRO A 5 -7.25 11.70 -10.71
C PRO A 5 -5.81 12.17 -10.46
N ASP A 6 -5.49 13.39 -10.88
CA ASP A 6 -4.24 14.09 -10.60
C ASP A 6 -2.97 13.25 -10.91
N LEU A 7 -2.91 12.59 -12.07
CA LEU A 7 -1.76 11.78 -12.50
C LEU A 7 -0.47 12.59 -12.61
N GLU A 8 -0.59 13.89 -12.88
CA GLU A 8 0.54 14.82 -12.95
C GLU A 8 1.35 14.89 -11.65
N GLN A 9 0.76 14.56 -10.49
CA GLN A 9 1.48 14.49 -9.22
C GLN A 9 2.57 13.39 -9.23
N LEU A 10 2.44 12.39 -10.10
CA LEU A 10 3.44 11.33 -10.28
C LEU A 10 4.53 11.70 -11.29
N ASN A 11 4.50 12.91 -11.88
CA ASN A 11 5.27 13.26 -13.06
C ASN A 11 5.08 12.27 -14.23
N LEU A 12 3.87 11.71 -14.36
CA LEU A 12 3.52 10.72 -15.37
C LEU A 12 2.52 11.34 -16.36
N ASP A 13 2.86 11.33 -17.65
CA ASP A 13 1.93 11.76 -18.70
C ASP A 13 0.95 10.64 -19.11
N GLU A 14 -0.07 11.01 -19.88
CA GLU A 14 -1.11 10.06 -20.31
C GLU A 14 -0.56 8.92 -21.18
N GLU A 15 0.45 9.19 -22.00
CA GLU A 15 1.07 8.19 -22.88
C GLU A 15 1.85 7.15 -22.06
N SER A 16 2.67 7.61 -21.11
CA SER A 16 3.43 6.76 -20.20
C SER A 16 2.49 5.96 -19.29
N TRP A 17 1.41 6.58 -18.79
CA TRP A 17 0.40 5.87 -18.01
C TRP A 17 -0.30 4.78 -18.83
N ALA A 18 -0.71 5.08 -20.06
CA ALA A 18 -1.34 4.11 -20.95
C ALA A 18 -0.41 2.93 -21.26
N LYS A 19 0.87 3.21 -21.48
CA LYS A 19 1.91 2.19 -21.72
C LYS A 19 2.08 1.28 -20.50
N VAL A 20 2.18 1.85 -19.30
CA VAL A 20 2.33 1.07 -18.05
C VAL A 20 1.08 0.22 -17.78
N CYS A 21 -0.11 0.74 -18.08
CA CYS A 21 -1.35 -0.04 -18.02
C CYS A 21 -1.33 -1.23 -18.97
N ASP A 22 -0.91 -1.04 -20.23
CA ASP A 22 -0.81 -2.12 -21.22
C ASP A 22 0.20 -3.19 -20.79
N LEU A 23 1.37 -2.79 -20.27
CA LEU A 23 2.34 -3.71 -19.70
C LEU A 23 1.75 -4.53 -18.55
N ALA A 24 1.05 -3.88 -17.61
CA ALA A 24 0.40 -4.55 -16.49
C ALA A 24 -0.69 -5.53 -16.96
N GLU A 25 -1.59 -5.12 -17.86
CA GLU A 25 -2.66 -5.98 -18.43
C GLU A 25 -2.10 -7.24 -19.09
N ASN A 26 -0.95 -7.12 -19.76
CA ASN A 26 -0.23 -8.23 -20.38
C ASN A 26 0.68 -9.01 -19.40
N ARG A 27 0.67 -8.67 -18.11
CA ARG A 27 1.51 -9.25 -17.04
C ARG A 27 3.01 -9.13 -17.31
N LEU A 28 3.42 -8.10 -18.02
CA LEU A 28 4.81 -7.75 -18.28
C LEU A 28 5.31 -6.83 -17.17
N ILE A 29 5.54 -7.40 -15.99
CA ILE A 29 6.03 -6.67 -14.81
C ILE A 29 7.55 -6.53 -14.90
N GLY A 30 8.00 -5.45 -15.55
CA GLY A 30 9.41 -5.06 -15.65
C GLY A 30 9.71 -3.75 -14.92
N ASP A 31 10.93 -3.25 -15.11
CA ASP A 31 11.45 -2.06 -14.43
C ASP A 31 10.52 -0.85 -14.51
N GLU A 32 9.89 -0.62 -15.66
CA GLU A 32 8.99 0.53 -15.87
C GLU A 32 7.73 0.47 -15.00
N VAL A 33 7.12 -0.72 -14.85
CA VAL A 33 5.96 -0.91 -13.96
C VAL A 33 6.38 -0.76 -12.50
N ILE A 34 7.55 -1.31 -12.15
CA ILE A 34 8.11 -1.25 -10.79
C ILE A 34 8.46 0.20 -10.41
N GLU A 35 9.05 0.97 -11.32
CA GLU A 35 9.43 2.36 -11.10
C GLU A 35 8.20 3.25 -10.84
N VAL A 36 7.18 3.14 -11.70
CA VAL A 36 5.93 3.89 -11.51
C VAL A 36 5.23 3.49 -10.22
N GLN A 37 5.17 2.20 -9.90
CA GLN A 37 4.56 1.73 -8.66
C GLN A 37 5.35 2.18 -7.43
N SER A 38 6.68 2.21 -7.51
CA SER A 38 7.55 2.66 -6.41
C SER A 38 7.38 4.16 -6.16
N ASN A 39 7.38 4.97 -7.22
CA ASN A 39 7.13 6.40 -7.12
C ASN A 39 5.72 6.69 -6.57
N ALA A 40 4.72 5.94 -7.03
CA ALA A 40 3.37 6.04 -6.49
C ALA A 40 3.30 5.72 -4.99
N ALA A 41 4.01 4.69 -4.53
CA ALA A 41 4.06 4.34 -3.12
C ALA A 41 4.71 5.45 -2.26
N LEU A 42 5.81 6.05 -2.73
CA LEU A 42 6.46 7.17 -2.04
C LEU A 42 5.55 8.39 -1.91
N LEU A 43 4.77 8.66 -2.95
CA LEU A 43 3.81 9.77 -2.98
C LEU A 43 2.47 9.42 -2.32
N GLY A 44 2.35 8.24 -1.70
CA GLY A 44 1.11 7.80 -1.06
C GLY A 44 -0.04 7.56 -2.03
N ARG A 45 0.22 7.44 -3.33
CA ARG A 45 -0.73 7.16 -4.41
C ARG A 45 -1.08 5.68 -4.48
N TRP A 46 -1.71 5.20 -3.40
CA TRP A 46 -2.13 3.80 -3.25
C TRP A 46 -3.14 3.35 -4.29
N ASP A 47 -3.91 4.28 -4.84
CA ASP A 47 -4.80 4.04 -5.97
C ASP A 47 -4.05 3.51 -7.20
N VAL A 48 -2.89 4.11 -7.52
CA VAL A 48 -2.05 3.70 -8.65
C VAL A 48 -1.45 2.32 -8.39
N VAL A 49 -0.94 2.09 -7.17
CA VAL A 49 -0.43 0.78 -6.75
C VAL A 49 -1.51 -0.31 -6.92
N TYR A 50 -2.73 -0.04 -6.47
CA TYR A 50 -3.87 -0.95 -6.59
C TYR A 50 -4.28 -1.20 -8.04
N VAL A 51 -4.37 -0.15 -8.87
CA VAL A 51 -4.80 -0.26 -10.26
C VAL A 51 -3.85 -1.13 -11.06
N LEU A 52 -2.53 -0.96 -10.93
CA LEU A 52 -1.55 -1.80 -11.61
C LEU A 52 -1.70 -3.27 -11.19
N SER A 53 -1.86 -3.54 -9.90
CA SER A 53 -2.13 -4.89 -9.39
C SER A 53 -3.42 -5.47 -9.97
N ARG A 54 -4.49 -4.66 -10.03
CA ARG A 54 -5.79 -5.06 -10.54
C ARG A 54 -5.78 -5.38 -12.03
N LEU A 55 -5.04 -4.62 -12.83
CA LEU A 55 -4.88 -4.82 -14.27
C LEU A 55 -4.10 -6.11 -14.56
N ALA A 56 -3.00 -6.34 -13.86
CA ALA A 56 -2.22 -7.57 -13.99
C ALA A 56 -2.97 -8.82 -13.50
N GLY A 57 -3.91 -8.64 -12.57
CA GLY A 57 -4.54 -9.75 -11.86
C GLY A 57 -3.54 -10.50 -10.97
N LEU A 58 -2.56 -9.78 -10.45
CA LEU A 58 -1.49 -10.28 -9.58
C LEU A 58 -1.48 -9.46 -8.29
N GLU A 59 -1.14 -10.10 -7.18
CA GLU A 59 -0.89 -9.39 -5.93
C GLU A 59 0.49 -8.73 -5.98
N THR A 60 0.62 -7.60 -5.29
CA THR A 60 1.89 -6.93 -5.06
C THR A 60 2.07 -6.63 -3.58
N SER A 61 3.33 -6.66 -3.14
CA SER A 61 3.76 -6.19 -1.82
C SER A 61 4.71 -5.03 -2.02
N VAL A 62 4.45 -3.93 -1.34
CA VAL A 62 5.34 -2.76 -1.32
C VAL A 62 5.82 -2.55 0.11
N LEU A 63 7.13 -2.38 0.28
CA LEU A 63 7.76 -2.07 1.56
C LEU A 63 8.56 -0.77 1.42
N ILE A 64 8.27 0.22 2.27
CA ILE A 64 9.02 1.46 2.36
C ILE A 64 9.79 1.45 3.68
N ASP A 65 11.10 1.56 3.58
CA ASP A 65 11.99 1.52 4.73
C ASP A 65 12.17 2.92 5.39
N ALA A 66 13.00 3.00 6.43
CA ALA A 66 13.23 4.25 7.17
C ALA A 66 13.88 5.36 6.31
N GLU A 67 14.58 5.00 5.22
CA GLU A 67 15.32 5.89 4.33
C GLU A 67 14.59 6.15 3.01
N ASP A 68 13.29 5.79 2.93
CA ASP A 68 12.46 5.90 1.72
C ASP A 68 12.93 5.01 0.56
N ASN A 69 13.70 3.95 0.83
CA ASN A 69 13.93 2.91 -0.16
C ASN A 69 12.66 2.07 -0.30
N VAL A 70 12.24 1.87 -1.56
CA VAL A 70 11.05 1.08 -1.90
C VAL A 70 11.47 -0.28 -2.42
N SER A 71 10.83 -1.32 -1.89
CA SER A 71 10.93 -2.68 -2.39
C SER A 71 9.56 -3.16 -2.85
N VAL A 72 9.50 -3.72 -4.06
CA VAL A 72 8.26 -4.16 -4.69
C VAL A 72 8.39 -5.63 -5.08
N ASP A 73 7.47 -6.45 -4.58
CA ASP A 73 7.34 -7.86 -4.96
C ASP A 73 5.99 -8.10 -5.65
N TRP A 74 5.97 -9.06 -6.58
CA TRP A 74 4.78 -9.44 -7.32
C TRP A 74 4.59 -10.96 -7.30
N GLY A 75 3.34 -11.41 -7.26
CA GLY A 75 3.05 -12.83 -7.26
C GLY A 75 1.59 -13.20 -7.43
N SER A 76 1.37 -14.51 -7.50
CA SER A 76 0.02 -15.07 -7.53
C SER A 76 -0.68 -14.94 -6.18
N PRO A 77 -2.02 -15.01 -6.14
CA PRO A 77 -2.77 -14.82 -4.91
C PRO A 77 -2.31 -15.67 -3.72
N GLY A 78 -2.12 -15.04 -2.56
CA GLY A 78 -1.64 -15.64 -1.32
C GLY A 78 -0.14 -15.98 -1.30
N ARG A 79 0.66 -15.49 -2.27
CA ARG A 79 2.10 -15.78 -2.36
C ARG A 79 3.01 -14.59 -2.07
N VAL A 80 2.46 -13.39 -1.87
CA VAL A 80 3.26 -12.17 -1.68
C VAL A 80 3.18 -11.71 -0.24
N ALA A 81 4.02 -12.30 0.61
CA ALA A 81 4.16 -11.91 2.01
C ALA A 81 5.17 -10.77 2.17
N LEU A 82 5.19 -10.13 3.35
CA LEU A 82 6.28 -9.24 3.74
C LEU A 82 7.63 -9.97 3.62
N SER A 83 8.52 -9.45 2.77
CA SER A 83 9.86 -9.97 2.54
C SER A 83 10.86 -8.82 2.46
N PRO A 84 11.42 -8.35 3.59
CA PRO A 84 12.38 -7.26 3.55
C PRO A 84 13.66 -7.67 2.81
N PRO A 85 14.10 -6.93 1.79
CA PRO A 85 15.36 -7.25 1.12
C PRO A 85 16.57 -6.93 2.00
N VAL A 86 17.69 -7.54 1.64
CA VAL A 86 18.97 -7.30 2.31
C VAL A 86 19.39 -5.84 2.10
N GLY A 87 19.69 -5.14 3.20
CA GLY A 87 20.19 -3.76 3.17
C GLY A 87 19.15 -2.70 3.50
N CYS A 88 17.88 -3.04 3.75
CA CYS A 88 16.88 -2.06 4.17
C CYS A 88 17.08 -1.54 5.59
N ALA A 89 16.64 -0.30 5.81
CA ALA A 89 16.69 0.38 7.10
C ALA A 89 15.38 0.21 7.91
N ALA A 90 15.45 -0.40 9.09
CA ALA A 90 14.32 -0.52 10.01
C ALA A 90 14.31 0.64 11.05
N PRO A 91 13.14 1.00 11.63
CA PRO A 91 11.81 0.46 11.34
C PRO A 91 11.25 0.92 9.99
N PHE A 92 10.55 0.03 9.31
CA PHE A 92 9.87 0.27 8.05
C PHE A 92 8.67 1.20 8.25
N LYS A 93 8.55 2.21 7.40
CA LYS A 93 7.48 3.21 7.44
C LYS A 93 6.13 2.60 7.08
N VAL A 94 6.09 1.81 6.01
CA VAL A 94 4.86 1.15 5.56
C VAL A 94 5.12 -0.18 4.88
N TRP A 95 4.22 -1.12 5.12
CA TRP A 95 4.06 -2.32 4.29
C TRP A 95 2.65 -2.30 3.66
N THR A 96 2.57 -2.58 2.37
CA THR A 96 1.31 -2.57 1.61
C THR A 96 1.15 -3.87 0.85
N HIS A 97 -0.03 -4.48 0.90
CA HIS A 97 -0.40 -5.66 0.12
C HIS A 97 -1.66 -5.36 -0.72
N THR A 98 -1.90 -6.10 -1.80
CA THR A 98 -3.07 -5.90 -2.66
C THR A 98 -3.90 -7.16 -2.84
N HIS A 99 -5.21 -7.00 -2.87
CA HIS A 99 -6.18 -8.02 -3.25
C HIS A 99 -6.88 -7.62 -4.57
N PRO A 100 -6.31 -7.96 -5.74
CA PRO A 100 -6.82 -7.50 -7.03
C PRO A 100 -8.22 -8.07 -7.31
N GLY A 101 -9.23 -7.19 -7.31
CA GLY A 101 -10.61 -7.54 -7.59
C GLY A 101 -11.42 -8.09 -6.40
N PHE A 102 -10.85 -8.11 -5.20
CA PHE A 102 -11.53 -8.54 -3.97
C PHE A 102 -11.56 -7.42 -2.93
N ASP A 103 -12.26 -7.67 -1.82
CA ASP A 103 -12.33 -6.72 -0.71
C ASP A 103 -10.96 -6.52 -0.03
N ALA A 104 -10.79 -5.33 0.56
CA ALA A 104 -9.65 -5.04 1.42
C ALA A 104 -9.90 -5.66 2.80
N TYR A 105 -9.25 -6.78 3.10
CA TYR A 105 -9.36 -7.48 4.39
C TYR A 105 -8.00 -8.04 4.82
N TRP A 106 -7.81 -8.31 6.12
CA TRP A 106 -6.61 -8.98 6.59
C TRP A 106 -6.74 -10.49 6.40
N SER A 107 -6.05 -11.05 5.41
CA SER A 107 -5.98 -12.48 5.15
C SER A 107 -5.09 -13.22 6.16
N GLY A 108 -5.03 -14.55 6.04
CA GLY A 108 -4.09 -15.37 6.83
C GLY A 108 -2.62 -15.01 6.53
N THR A 109 -2.31 -14.72 5.26
CA THR A 109 -0.97 -14.25 4.86
C THR A 109 -0.67 -12.91 5.50
N ASP A 110 -1.61 -11.97 5.45
CA ASP A 110 -1.39 -10.63 6.01
C ASP A 110 -1.23 -10.66 7.52
N THR A 111 -2.13 -11.33 8.23
CA THR A 111 -2.08 -11.43 9.69
C THR A 111 -0.80 -12.14 10.16
N ASN A 112 -0.31 -13.13 9.42
CA ASN A 112 1.00 -13.73 9.71
C ASN A 112 2.15 -12.75 9.48
N SER A 113 2.13 -11.99 8.36
CA SER A 113 3.13 -10.94 8.09
C SER A 113 3.12 -9.85 9.17
N LEU A 114 1.96 -9.35 9.58
CA LEU A 114 1.84 -8.36 10.66
C LEU A 114 2.36 -8.89 11.99
N ALA A 115 2.08 -10.16 12.31
CA ALA A 115 2.56 -10.77 13.54
C ALA A 115 4.10 -10.82 13.59
N ILE A 116 4.75 -11.18 12.48
CA ILE A 116 6.22 -11.17 12.35
C ILE A 116 6.76 -9.73 12.39
N ALA A 117 6.07 -8.79 11.75
CA ALA A 117 6.50 -7.42 11.56
C ALA A 117 6.23 -6.48 12.75
N SER A 118 5.63 -7.00 13.82
CA SER A 118 5.11 -6.18 14.93
C SER A 118 6.17 -5.35 15.66
N GLY A 119 7.46 -5.66 15.52
CA GLY A 119 8.55 -4.85 16.07
C GLY A 119 9.28 -3.97 15.05
N ILE A 120 8.90 -4.02 13.77
CA ILE A 120 9.71 -3.42 12.69
C ILE A 120 8.89 -2.65 11.65
N VAL A 121 7.57 -2.79 11.55
CA VAL A 121 6.73 -2.04 10.59
C VAL A 121 5.75 -1.14 11.34
N SER A 122 5.73 0.14 11.02
CA SER A 122 4.91 1.15 11.71
C SER A 122 3.46 1.20 11.20
N LYS A 123 3.25 1.00 9.90
CA LYS A 123 1.92 1.06 9.26
C LYS A 123 1.78 -0.07 8.24
N ALA A 124 0.60 -0.65 8.17
CA ALA A 124 0.27 -1.66 7.19
C ALA A 124 -1.00 -1.30 6.42
N LEU A 125 -1.02 -1.62 5.13
CA LEU A 125 -2.15 -1.39 4.23
C LEU A 125 -2.50 -2.69 3.47
N VAL A 126 -3.80 -2.96 3.32
CA VAL A 126 -4.31 -3.87 2.28
C VAL A 126 -5.19 -3.08 1.34
N LEU A 127 -4.89 -3.12 0.04
CA LEU A 127 -5.64 -2.43 -1.00
C LEU A 127 -6.59 -3.40 -1.70
N GLY A 128 -7.86 -3.04 -1.78
CA GLY A 128 -8.89 -3.86 -2.42
C GLY A 128 -9.84 -3.01 -3.26
N ALA A 129 -10.81 -3.68 -3.90
CA ALA A 129 -11.83 -3.01 -4.72
C ALA A 129 -12.58 -1.89 -3.98
N PRO A 130 -13.00 -2.04 -2.72
CA PRO A 130 -13.71 -0.96 -2.02
C PRO A 130 -12.80 0.20 -1.60
N GLY A 131 -11.50 -0.03 -1.40
CA GLY A 131 -10.61 0.98 -0.83
C GLY A 131 -9.40 0.41 -0.10
N ILE A 132 -8.96 1.14 0.91
CA ILE A 132 -7.75 0.88 1.70
C ILE A 132 -8.16 0.37 3.08
N LYS A 133 -7.67 -0.81 3.47
CA LYS A 133 -7.70 -1.25 4.87
C LYS A 133 -6.39 -0.91 5.53
N GLN A 134 -6.42 -0.10 6.58
CA GLN A 134 -5.23 0.33 7.31
C GLN A 134 -5.12 -0.37 8.67
N SER A 135 -3.87 -0.49 9.14
CA SER A 135 -3.55 -0.75 10.53
C SER A 135 -2.26 -0.03 10.92
N LEU A 136 -2.27 0.61 12.08
CA LEU A 136 -1.14 1.27 12.71
C LEU A 136 -0.61 0.41 13.84
N ASN A 137 0.72 0.34 13.93
CA ASN A 137 1.41 -0.38 14.98
C ASN A 137 1.64 0.54 16.19
N ALA A 138 0.87 0.35 17.25
CA ALA A 138 0.94 1.14 18.47
C ALA A 138 2.23 0.96 19.28
N SER A 139 3.10 0.01 18.92
CA SER A 139 4.44 -0.09 19.51
C SER A 139 5.46 0.85 18.86
N LEU A 140 5.16 1.36 17.65
CA LEU A 140 6.05 2.19 16.84
C LEU A 140 5.43 3.54 16.45
N THR A 141 4.15 3.74 16.71
CA THR A 141 3.40 4.94 16.34
C THR A 141 2.46 5.33 17.47
N ASP A 142 2.29 6.63 17.70
CA ASP A 142 1.32 7.14 18.65
C ASP A 142 -0.09 6.87 18.15
N VAL A 143 -0.83 6.05 18.90
CA VAL A 143 -2.21 5.67 18.60
C VAL A 143 -3.05 5.93 19.86
N ASP A 144 -4.27 6.44 19.68
CA ASP A 144 -5.20 6.61 20.78
C ASP A 144 -5.44 5.28 21.53
N GLY A 145 -5.35 5.32 22.86
CA GLY A 145 -5.48 4.15 23.73
C GLY A 145 -6.85 3.48 23.64
N GLY A 146 -7.88 4.21 23.19
CA GLY A 146 -9.22 3.67 22.93
C GLY A 146 -9.37 2.90 21.62
N THR A 147 -8.36 2.91 20.75
CA THR A 147 -8.45 2.26 19.42
C THR A 147 -8.49 0.74 19.56
N GLU A 148 -9.50 0.11 18.94
CA GLU A 148 -9.63 -1.35 18.91
C GLU A 148 -8.39 -1.99 18.25
N ARG A 149 -8.00 -3.19 18.70
CA ARG A 149 -6.85 -3.95 18.17
C ARG A 149 -7.33 -5.12 17.31
N LEU A 150 -6.47 -5.60 16.40
CA LEU A 150 -6.80 -6.74 15.53
C LEU A 150 -7.08 -8.01 16.34
N LEU A 151 -6.31 -8.23 17.41
CA LEU A 151 -6.57 -9.24 18.44
C LEU A 151 -6.34 -8.69 19.83
N ALA A 152 -6.92 -9.33 20.85
CA ALA A 152 -6.74 -8.94 22.25
C ALA A 152 -5.34 -9.23 22.80
N ASN A 153 -4.66 -10.26 22.28
CA ASN A 153 -3.37 -10.75 22.77
C ASN A 153 -2.44 -11.14 21.62
N GLY A 154 -1.15 -11.29 21.93
CA GLY A 154 -0.13 -11.72 20.97
C GLY A 154 0.32 -10.57 20.05
N PRO A 155 1.15 -10.83 19.03
CA PRO A 155 1.72 -9.77 18.19
C PRO A 155 0.67 -8.87 17.54
N LEU A 156 -0.49 -9.42 17.16
CA LEU A 156 -1.58 -8.67 16.55
C LEU A 156 -2.30 -7.70 17.50
N SER A 157 -2.04 -7.74 18.82
CA SER A 157 -2.55 -6.71 19.74
C SER A 157 -1.84 -5.36 19.60
N ASN A 158 -0.71 -5.31 18.90
CA ASN A 158 -0.02 -4.06 18.59
C ASN A 158 -0.68 -3.30 17.43
N TRP A 159 -1.53 -3.96 16.65
CA TRP A 159 -2.08 -3.43 15.41
C TRP A 159 -3.51 -2.95 15.60
N THR A 160 -3.83 -1.74 15.15
CA THR A 160 -5.19 -1.19 15.20
C THR A 160 -6.15 -1.94 14.27
N LYS A 161 -7.42 -1.97 14.64
CA LYS A 161 -8.50 -2.49 13.83
C LYS A 161 -9.32 -1.33 13.28
N GLU A 162 -8.96 -0.91 12.08
CA GLU A 162 -9.63 0.19 11.39
C GLU A 162 -10.62 -0.32 10.32
N PRO A 163 -11.70 0.45 10.05
CA PRO A 163 -12.57 0.19 8.91
C PRO A 163 -11.82 0.38 7.58
N VAL A 164 -12.43 -0.07 6.48
CA VAL A 164 -11.92 0.24 5.14
C VAL A 164 -12.23 1.71 4.83
N THR A 165 -11.22 2.47 4.43
CA THR A 165 -11.37 3.80 3.84
C THR A 165 -11.72 3.65 2.37
N PRO A 166 -12.94 4.03 1.93
CA PRO A 166 -13.32 3.88 0.53
C PRO A 166 -12.46 4.76 -0.38
N TRP A 167 -12.23 4.33 -1.64
CA TRP A 167 -11.46 5.13 -2.61
C TRP A 167 -12.00 6.55 -2.78
N ALA A 168 -13.31 6.72 -2.80
CA ALA A 168 -13.94 8.05 -2.89
C ALA A 168 -13.57 8.96 -1.70
N SER A 169 -13.47 8.41 -0.49
CA SER A 169 -13.03 9.15 0.70
C SER A 169 -11.53 9.43 0.66
N PHE A 170 -10.72 8.45 0.21
CA PHE A 170 -9.28 8.61 0.02
C PHE A 170 -8.97 9.80 -0.90
N TYR A 171 -9.68 9.94 -2.02
CA TYR A 171 -9.49 11.07 -2.94
C TYR A 171 -9.85 12.42 -2.30
N GLN A 172 -10.92 12.49 -1.51
CA GLN A 172 -11.28 13.73 -0.80
C GLN A 172 -10.17 14.18 0.15
N THR A 173 -9.62 13.24 0.94
CA THR A 173 -8.53 13.53 1.88
C THR A 173 -7.23 13.92 1.16
N ALA A 174 -6.91 13.27 0.03
CA ALA A 174 -5.73 13.63 -0.77
C ALA A 174 -5.84 15.06 -1.33
N THR A 175 -7.02 15.47 -1.79
CA THR A 175 -7.28 16.85 -2.23
C THR A 175 -7.20 17.85 -1.08
N GLU A 176 -7.65 17.49 0.13
CA GLU A 176 -7.57 18.38 1.30
C GLU A 176 -6.13 18.58 1.79
N ALA A 177 -5.31 17.53 1.78
CA ALA A 177 -3.91 17.59 2.18
C ALA A 177 -3.07 18.48 1.23
N SER A 178 -3.28 18.36 -0.08
CA SER A 178 -2.59 19.20 -1.06
C SER A 178 -2.95 20.69 -0.94
N ILE A 179 -4.20 21.00 -0.56
CA ILE A 179 -4.62 22.39 -0.28
C ILE A 179 -3.95 22.95 0.99
N GLN A 180 -3.67 22.12 1.99
CA GLN A 180 -3.00 22.57 3.21
C GLN A 180 -1.52 22.84 3.00
N GLU A 181 -0.79 22.02 2.23
CA GLU A 181 0.64 22.23 1.96
C GLU A 181 0.92 23.49 1.12
N VAL A 182 0.00 23.89 0.24
CA VAL A 182 0.12 25.13 -0.56
C VAL A 182 -0.10 26.40 0.28
N ARG A 183 -0.65 26.27 1.50
CA ARG A 183 -0.99 27.41 2.38
C ARG A 183 0.05 27.68 3.47
N VAL A 184 1.21 27.02 3.44
CA VAL A 184 2.32 27.21 4.40
C VAL A 184 3.42 28.07 3.81
#